data_AF-A0A6I6MH84-F1
#
_entry.id   AF-A0A6I6MH84-F1
#
_cell.length_a   1.000
_cell.length_b   1.000
_cell.length_c   1.000
_cell.angle_alpha   90.00
_cell.angle_beta   90.00
_cell.angle_gamma   90.00
#
_symmetry.space_group_name_H-M   'P 1'
#
loop_
_entity.id
_entity.type
_entity.pdbx_description
1 polymer ?
#
loop_
_entity_poly.entity_id
_entity_poly.type
_entity_poly.pdbx_seq_one_letter_code
_entity_poly.pdbx_strand_id
1 'polypeptide(L)'
;MPESYDAATLTVDGEAIEIVDANGMPNRRYLWSPTLRAVFGGVLIFSGVHVWTADTKGAEQRAAWRSNLDAIAARAPDVVVPGHMATTAKPDASAIAHTKAWLAAFEQELPKAKDAAALIDAIKARYPDADMGIAIDIGAKVAKGEMAWGKP
;
A
#
# COMPACT_ATOMS: atom_id res chain seq x y z
N MET A 1 -10.91 -23.75 15.25
CA MET A 1 -10.46 -22.71 14.31
C MET A 1 -11.01 -21.38 14.80
N PRO A 2 -10.33 -20.25 14.55
CA PRO A 2 -10.94 -18.94 14.77
C PRO A 2 -12.19 -18.79 13.88
N GLU A 3 -13.17 -18.02 14.35
CA GLU A 3 -14.38 -17.67 13.62
C GLU A 3 -14.14 -16.40 12.79
N SER A 4 -14.77 -16.28 11.61
CA SER A 4 -14.66 -15.07 10.80
C SER A 4 -15.35 -13.90 11.49
N TYR A 5 -14.80 -12.70 11.30
CA TYR A 5 -15.39 -11.47 11.80
C TYR A 5 -15.71 -10.56 10.63
N ASP A 6 -16.99 -10.39 10.35
CA ASP A 6 -17.51 -9.72 9.16
C ASP A 6 -18.26 -8.41 9.49
N ALA A 7 -18.22 -7.95 10.75
CA ALA A 7 -18.80 -6.67 11.13
C ALA A 7 -18.02 -5.48 10.54
N ALA A 8 -18.72 -4.40 10.22
CA ALA A 8 -18.12 -3.18 9.67
C ALA A 8 -17.36 -2.34 10.71
N THR A 9 -17.50 -2.65 12.00
CA THR A 9 -16.92 -1.89 13.10
C THR A 9 -16.52 -2.85 14.21
N LEU A 10 -15.37 -2.61 14.83
CA LEU A 10 -14.95 -3.22 16.10
C LEU A 10 -14.91 -2.15 17.20
N THR A 11 -15.08 -2.55 18.46
CA THR A 11 -15.03 -1.63 19.61
C THR A 11 -13.81 -1.94 20.47
N VAL A 12 -13.06 -0.89 20.84
CA VAL A 12 -11.95 -0.97 21.80
C VAL A 12 -12.22 0.07 22.88
N ASP A 13 -12.34 -0.36 24.14
CA ASP A 13 -12.61 0.51 25.29
C ASP A 13 -13.84 1.43 25.13
N GLY A 14 -14.85 0.98 24.39
CA GLY A 14 -16.07 1.74 24.08
C GLY A 14 -15.98 2.62 22.83
N GLU A 15 -14.79 2.80 22.26
CA GLU A 15 -14.56 3.57 21.04
C GLU A 15 -14.73 2.71 19.79
N ALA A 16 -15.40 3.27 18.78
CA ALA A 16 -15.62 2.59 17.50
C ALA A 16 -14.39 2.70 16.58
N ILE A 17 -14.03 1.59 15.97
CA ILE A 17 -13.03 1.49 14.89
C ILE A 17 -13.71 0.89 13.67
N GLU A 18 -13.85 1.68 12.61
CA GLU A 18 -14.40 1.24 11.33
C GLU A 18 -13.42 0.28 10.65
N ILE A 19 -13.93 -0.84 10.15
CA ILE A 19 -13.24 -1.75 9.24
C ILE A 19 -13.70 -1.38 7.82
N VAL A 20 -12.85 -0.69 7.07
CA VAL A 20 -13.23 -0.13 5.77
C VAL A 20 -12.65 -0.99 4.65
N ASP A 21 -13.52 -1.58 3.84
CA ASP A 21 -13.11 -2.30 2.63
C ASP A 21 -12.47 -1.35 1.61
N ALA A 22 -11.36 -1.79 1.01
CA ALA A 22 -10.73 -1.07 -0.08
C ALA A 22 -11.45 -1.38 -1.39
N ASN A 23 -12.12 -0.37 -1.95
CA ASN A 23 -12.92 -0.54 -3.16
C ASN A 23 -12.07 -0.99 -4.35
N GLY A 24 -12.51 -2.01 -5.08
CA GLY A 24 -11.76 -2.59 -6.20
C GLY A 24 -10.52 -3.40 -5.80
N MET A 25 -10.32 -3.68 -4.51
CA MET A 25 -9.21 -4.49 -3.99
C MET A 25 -9.73 -5.60 -3.06
N PRO A 26 -10.11 -6.76 -3.59
CA PRO A 26 -10.60 -7.88 -2.78
C PRO A 26 -9.63 -8.24 -1.65
N ASN A 27 -10.17 -8.57 -0.48
CA ASN A 27 -9.41 -8.96 0.73
C ASN A 27 -8.49 -7.86 1.29
N ARG A 28 -8.68 -6.58 0.92
CA ARG A 28 -7.95 -5.45 1.50
C ARG A 28 -8.89 -4.56 2.28
N ARG A 29 -8.46 -4.22 3.51
CA ARG A 29 -9.16 -3.33 4.44
C ARG A 29 -8.15 -2.40 5.09
N TYR A 30 -8.60 -1.21 5.48
CA TYR A 30 -7.92 -0.36 6.45
C TYR A 30 -8.84 -0.12 7.64
N LEU A 31 -8.26 0.28 8.78
CA LEU A 31 -9.05 0.67 9.93
C LEU A 31 -9.09 2.20 10.05
N TRP A 32 -10.23 2.73 10.45
CA TRP A 32 -10.42 4.14 10.71
C TRP A 32 -10.99 4.36 12.12
N SER A 33 -10.31 5.17 12.92
CA SER A 33 -10.83 5.66 14.20
C SER A 33 -11.37 7.07 14.01
N PRO A 34 -12.69 7.29 14.07
CA PRO A 34 -13.27 8.62 13.98
C PRO A 34 -12.82 9.53 15.13
N THR A 35 -12.81 9.00 16.36
CA THR A 35 -12.46 9.75 17.58
C THR A 35 -11.01 10.24 17.54
N LEU A 36 -10.07 9.40 17.09
CA LEU A 36 -8.66 9.77 16.98
C LEU A 36 -8.32 10.44 15.65
N ARG A 37 -9.25 10.47 14.69
CA ARG A 37 -9.00 10.82 13.29
C ARG A 37 -7.76 10.08 12.75
N ALA A 38 -7.68 8.79 13.07
CA ALA A 38 -6.51 7.96 12.80
C ALA A 38 -6.84 6.87 11.77
N VAL A 39 -5.94 6.67 10.81
CA VAL A 39 -6.00 5.55 9.87
C VAL A 39 -4.90 4.54 10.17
N PHE A 40 -5.26 3.25 10.16
CA PHE A 40 -4.33 2.14 10.23
C PHE A 40 -4.34 1.46 8.87
N GLY A 41 -3.34 1.79 8.05
CA GLY A 41 -3.35 1.53 6.62
C GLY A 41 -3.07 0.09 6.22
N GLY A 42 -2.45 -0.69 7.11
CA GLY A 42 -1.96 -2.03 6.77
C GLY A 42 -1.15 -1.99 5.48
N VAL A 43 -1.38 -2.97 4.60
CA VAL A 43 -0.70 -3.06 3.29
C VAL A 43 -1.13 -1.98 2.29
N LEU A 44 -2.03 -1.06 2.63
CA LEU A 44 -2.38 0.05 1.74
C LEU A 44 -1.45 1.25 1.91
N ILE A 45 -0.76 1.40 3.04
CA ILE A 45 0.07 2.59 3.33
C ILE A 45 1.48 2.17 3.74
N PHE A 46 2.47 2.72 3.04
CA PHE A 46 3.90 2.55 3.25
C PHE A 46 4.54 3.93 3.46
N SER A 47 5.64 4.01 4.23
CA SER A 47 6.34 5.28 4.46
C SER A 47 7.87 5.12 4.33
N GLY A 48 8.49 5.80 3.34
CA GLY A 48 9.95 5.75 3.16
C GLY A 48 10.52 4.39 2.73
N VAL A 49 9.68 3.47 2.27
CA VAL A 49 10.07 2.12 1.79
C VAL A 49 9.53 1.87 0.39
N HIS A 50 10.10 0.90 -0.32
CA HIS A 50 9.50 0.38 -1.55
C HIS A 50 8.16 -0.32 -1.23
N VAL A 51 7.17 -0.13 -2.11
CA VAL A 51 5.80 -0.61 -1.91
C VAL A 51 5.64 -2.05 -2.40
N TRP A 52 4.92 -2.86 -1.64
CA TRP A 52 4.66 -4.26 -1.97
C TRP A 52 3.59 -4.42 -3.05
N THR A 53 3.99 -4.66 -4.30
CA THR A 53 3.07 -4.84 -5.44
C THR A 53 2.89 -6.28 -5.91
N ALA A 54 3.54 -7.25 -5.26
CA ALA A 54 3.50 -8.66 -5.67
C ALA A 54 2.07 -9.24 -5.68
N ASP A 55 1.20 -8.77 -4.78
CA ASP A 55 -0.19 -9.18 -4.69
C ASP A 55 -1.13 -8.41 -5.64
N THR A 56 -0.65 -7.34 -6.29
CA THR A 56 -1.45 -6.41 -7.12
C THR A 56 -0.95 -6.38 -8.56
N LYS A 57 -1.09 -7.52 -9.25
CA LYS A 57 -0.49 -7.75 -10.59
C LYS A 57 -1.07 -6.86 -11.70
N GLY A 58 -2.34 -6.50 -11.62
CA GLY A 58 -3.03 -5.71 -12.66
C GLY A 58 -2.91 -4.20 -12.48
N ALA A 59 -2.80 -3.47 -13.59
CA ALA A 59 -2.83 -2.00 -13.61
C ALA A 59 -4.12 -1.43 -12.96
N GLU A 60 -5.25 -2.10 -13.18
CA GLU A 60 -6.54 -1.73 -12.58
C GLU A 60 -6.52 -1.81 -11.05
N GLN A 61 -5.92 -2.85 -10.47
CA GLN A 61 -5.82 -2.98 -9.01
C GLN A 61 -4.91 -1.90 -8.41
N ARG A 62 -3.82 -1.54 -9.10
CA ARG A 62 -2.93 -0.45 -8.66
C ARG A 62 -3.58 0.92 -8.84
N ALA A 63 -4.44 1.10 -9.84
CA ALA A 63 -5.29 2.28 -9.96
C ALA A 63 -6.33 2.36 -8.84
N ALA A 64 -7.03 1.26 -8.55
CA ALA A 64 -7.97 1.15 -7.43
C ALA A 64 -7.28 1.46 -6.09
N TRP A 65 -6.05 0.98 -5.88
CA TRP A 65 -5.26 1.30 -4.71
C TRP A 65 -5.03 2.81 -4.58
N ARG A 66 -4.60 3.50 -5.65
CA ARG A 66 -4.45 4.96 -5.64
C ARG A 66 -5.77 5.68 -5.32
N SER A 67 -6.90 5.22 -5.83
CA SER A 67 -8.22 5.78 -5.50
C SER A 67 -8.61 5.57 -4.03
N ASN A 68 -8.24 4.44 -3.42
CA ASN A 68 -8.43 4.23 -1.99
C ASN A 68 -7.54 5.15 -1.15
N LEU A 69 -6.29 5.39 -1.58
CA LEU A 69 -5.41 6.37 -0.94
C LEU A 69 -6.00 7.79 -1.01
N ASP A 70 -6.67 8.14 -2.10
CA ASP A 70 -7.41 9.40 -2.21
C ASP A 70 -8.60 9.47 -1.24
N ALA A 71 -9.38 8.39 -1.12
CA ALA A 71 -10.47 8.31 -0.15
C ALA A 71 -9.98 8.42 1.31
N ILE A 72 -8.83 7.80 1.62
CA ILE A 72 -8.20 7.91 2.95
C ILE A 72 -7.72 9.34 3.19
N ALA A 73 -7.02 9.95 2.22
CA ALA A 73 -6.56 11.33 2.32
C ALA A 73 -7.70 12.33 2.52
N ALA A 74 -8.85 12.10 1.86
CA ALA A 74 -10.04 12.94 1.97
C ALA A 74 -10.66 12.94 3.38
N ARG A 75 -10.40 11.91 4.20
CA ARG A 75 -10.79 11.90 5.63
C ARG A 75 -9.94 12.83 6.49
N ALA A 76 -8.86 13.38 5.92
CA ALA A 76 -7.88 14.24 6.58
C ALA A 76 -7.40 13.64 7.91
N PRO A 77 -6.71 12.47 7.92
CA PRO A 77 -6.22 11.87 9.15
C PRO A 77 -5.23 12.78 9.89
N ASP A 78 -5.37 12.86 11.21
CA ASP A 78 -4.36 13.49 12.08
C ASP A 78 -3.23 12.50 12.40
N VAL A 79 -3.52 11.20 12.37
CA VAL A 79 -2.55 10.11 12.60
C VAL A 79 -2.65 9.08 11.47
N VAL A 80 -1.51 8.66 10.94
CA VAL A 80 -1.42 7.63 9.91
C VAL A 80 -0.46 6.55 10.35
N VAL A 81 -0.97 5.34 10.60
CA VAL A 81 -0.13 4.18 10.92
C VAL A 81 0.08 3.35 9.64
N PRO A 82 1.26 3.47 8.99
CA PRO A 82 1.58 2.65 7.82
C PRO A 82 1.82 1.18 8.23
N GLY A 83 1.57 0.24 7.31
CA GLY A 83 1.90 -1.17 7.55
C GLY A 83 3.39 -1.45 7.53
N HIS A 84 4.16 -0.67 6.77
CA HIS A 84 5.62 -0.70 6.75
C HIS A 84 6.18 0.71 6.65
N MET A 85 7.24 0.98 7.41
CA MET A 85 7.93 2.26 7.37
C MET A 85 9.43 2.11 7.59
N ALA A 86 10.21 3.00 6.98
CA ALA A 86 11.61 3.17 7.32
C ALA A 86 11.74 3.76 8.73
N THR A 87 12.86 3.48 9.40
CA THR A 87 13.11 3.97 10.78
C THR A 87 13.18 5.49 10.88
N THR A 88 13.47 6.16 9.75
CA THR A 88 13.57 7.62 9.62
C THR A 88 12.29 8.27 9.11
N ALA A 89 11.29 7.48 8.69
CA ALA A 89 10.05 7.98 8.10
C ALA A 89 9.03 8.40 9.18
N LYS A 90 8.07 9.25 8.79
CA LYS A 90 7.03 9.73 9.70
C LYS A 90 5.72 8.94 9.52
N PRO A 91 4.99 8.64 10.61
CA PRO A 91 3.65 8.06 10.57
C PRO A 91 2.58 9.17 10.44
N ASP A 92 2.64 9.95 9.35
CA ASP A 92 1.71 11.05 9.07
C ASP A 92 1.18 10.99 7.62
N ALA A 93 0.40 11.99 7.22
CA ALA A 93 -0.21 12.06 5.88
C ALA A 93 0.82 11.96 4.73
N SER A 94 2.10 12.22 4.96
CA SER A 94 3.15 12.00 3.97
C SER A 94 3.30 10.54 3.56
N ALA A 95 2.94 9.57 4.42
CA ALA A 95 2.94 8.15 4.08
C ALA A 95 1.89 7.79 2.99
N ILE A 96 0.73 8.43 3.04
CA ILE A 96 -0.32 8.30 2.01
C ILE A 96 0.20 8.85 0.69
N ALA A 97 0.79 10.05 0.72
CA ALA A 97 1.37 10.70 -0.45
C ALA A 97 2.53 9.88 -1.04
N HIS A 98 3.43 9.36 -0.19
CA HIS A 98 4.54 8.49 -0.57
C HIS A 98 4.05 7.27 -1.34
N THR A 99 3.11 6.52 -0.76
CA THR A 99 2.58 5.30 -1.39
C THR A 99 1.91 5.61 -2.73
N LYS A 100 1.08 6.67 -2.79
CA LYS A 100 0.38 7.07 -4.00
C LYS A 100 1.37 7.47 -5.11
N ALA A 101 2.38 8.27 -4.78
CA ALA A 101 3.41 8.70 -5.72
C ALA A 101 4.24 7.51 -6.22
N TRP A 102 4.62 6.60 -5.32
CA TRP A 102 5.39 5.42 -5.67
C TRP A 102 4.62 4.51 -6.63
N LEU A 103 3.32 4.26 -6.39
CA LEU A 103 2.47 3.48 -7.29
C LEU A 103 2.32 4.14 -8.66
N ALA A 104 2.26 5.47 -8.71
CA ALA A 104 2.22 6.20 -9.97
C ALA A 104 3.55 6.08 -10.74
N ALA A 105 4.68 6.18 -10.05
CA ALA A 105 6.01 5.97 -10.65
C ALA A 105 6.17 4.52 -11.17
N PHE A 106 5.74 3.53 -10.40
CA PHE A 106 5.75 2.12 -10.81
C PHE A 106 4.97 1.92 -12.11
N GLU A 107 3.75 2.46 -12.22
CA GLU A 107 2.98 2.38 -13.46
C GLU A 107 3.60 3.13 -14.65
N GLN A 108 4.30 4.23 -14.38
CA GLN A 108 5.00 4.98 -15.44
C GLN A 108 6.20 4.22 -15.98
N GLU A 109 6.99 3.56 -15.13
CA GLU A 109 8.22 2.89 -15.55
C GLU A 109 7.97 1.45 -16.06
N LEU A 110 6.93 0.77 -15.57
CA LEU A 110 6.62 -0.62 -15.93
C LEU A 110 6.58 -0.89 -17.45
N PRO A 111 5.89 -0.10 -18.31
CA PRO A 111 5.86 -0.36 -19.75
C PRO A 111 7.17 0.01 -20.46
N LYS A 112 8.04 0.82 -19.84
CA LYS A 112 9.34 1.22 -20.41
C LYS A 112 10.43 0.19 -20.13
N ALA A 113 10.33 -0.51 -19.01
CA ALA A 113 11.30 -1.50 -18.58
C ALA A 113 11.17 -2.79 -19.40
N LYS A 114 12.29 -3.28 -19.94
CA LYS A 114 12.34 -4.53 -20.69
C LYS A 114 12.07 -5.75 -19.81
N ASP A 115 12.67 -5.78 -18.63
CA ASP A 115 12.67 -6.88 -17.66
C ASP A 115 12.58 -6.32 -16.22
N ALA A 116 12.55 -7.21 -15.23
CA ALA A 116 12.44 -6.83 -13.83
C ALA A 116 13.66 -6.04 -13.36
N ALA A 117 14.86 -6.40 -13.83
CA ALA A 117 16.09 -5.69 -13.48
C ALA A 117 16.03 -4.21 -13.91
N ALA A 118 15.66 -3.94 -15.16
CA ALA A 118 15.47 -2.58 -15.65
C ALA A 118 14.39 -1.80 -14.88
N LEU A 119 13.31 -2.47 -14.46
CA LEU A 119 12.26 -1.83 -13.66
C LEU A 119 12.74 -1.51 -12.24
N ILE A 120 13.47 -2.43 -11.61
CA ILE A 120 14.08 -2.24 -10.28
C ILE A 120 15.01 -1.03 -10.31
N ASP A 121 15.89 -0.95 -11.30
CA ASP A 121 16.83 0.16 -11.45
C ASP A 121 16.11 1.49 -11.67
N ALA A 122 15.09 1.52 -12.53
CA ALA A 122 14.29 2.73 -12.79
C ALA A 122 13.56 3.23 -11.53
N ILE A 123 13.00 2.33 -10.72
CA ILE A 123 12.29 2.71 -9.49
C ILE A 123 13.27 3.10 -8.38
N LYS A 124 14.39 2.39 -8.24
CA LYS A 124 15.44 2.79 -7.29
C LYS A 124 16.06 4.14 -7.64
N ALA A 125 16.20 4.49 -8.91
CA ALA A 125 16.65 5.82 -9.31
C ALA A 125 15.68 6.94 -8.86
N ARG A 126 14.38 6.65 -8.79
CA ARG A 126 13.34 7.60 -8.33
C ARG A 126 13.19 7.62 -6.81
N TYR A 127 13.55 6.53 -6.14
CA TYR A 127 13.44 6.33 -4.70
C TYR A 127 14.74 5.73 -4.13
N PRO A 128 15.88 6.44 -4.21
CA PRO A 128 17.19 5.88 -3.86
C PRO A 128 17.34 5.57 -2.37
N ASP A 129 16.61 6.32 -1.54
CA ASP A 129 16.65 6.19 -0.07
C ASP A 129 15.54 5.29 0.48
N ALA A 130 14.74 4.65 -0.40
CA ALA A 130 13.66 3.78 0.03
C ALA A 130 14.21 2.44 0.56
N ASP A 131 13.87 2.14 1.80
CA ASP A 131 14.17 0.86 2.44
C ASP A 131 13.33 -0.29 1.83
N MET A 132 13.49 -1.50 2.37
CA MET A 132 12.71 -2.69 1.97
C MET A 132 12.89 -3.06 0.48
N GLY A 133 14.14 -3.09 0.01
CA GLY A 133 14.49 -3.41 -1.38
C GLY A 133 13.91 -4.75 -1.89
N ILE A 134 13.58 -5.69 -0.99
CA ILE A 134 12.90 -6.94 -1.35
C ILE A 134 11.50 -6.71 -1.94
N ALA A 135 10.80 -5.64 -1.53
CA ALA A 135 9.47 -5.33 -2.05
C ALA A 135 9.50 -4.94 -3.53
N ILE A 136 10.47 -4.10 -3.94
CA ILE A 136 10.65 -3.76 -5.36
C ILE A 136 11.21 -4.95 -6.14
N ASP A 137 12.10 -5.76 -5.57
CA ASP A 137 12.66 -6.94 -6.23
C ASP A 137 11.56 -7.95 -6.61
N ILE A 138 10.72 -8.36 -5.66
CA ILE A 138 9.62 -9.30 -5.91
C ILE A 138 8.54 -8.64 -6.78
N GLY A 139 8.14 -7.41 -6.45
CA GLY A 139 7.08 -6.70 -7.17
C GLY A 139 7.39 -6.54 -8.67
N ALA A 140 8.64 -6.23 -9.02
CA ALA A 140 9.07 -6.10 -10.40
C ALA A 140 9.08 -7.45 -11.14
N LYS A 141 9.64 -8.50 -10.53
CA LYS A 141 9.65 -9.86 -11.13
C LYS A 141 8.25 -10.37 -11.41
N VAL A 142 7.32 -10.14 -10.49
CA VAL A 142 5.92 -10.51 -10.67
C VAL A 142 5.27 -9.68 -11.78
N ALA A 143 5.45 -8.37 -11.78
CA ALA A 143 4.85 -7.48 -12.80
C ALA A 143 5.39 -7.75 -14.21
N LYS A 144 6.61 -8.25 -14.33
CA LYS A 144 7.26 -8.64 -15.59
C LYS A 144 7.04 -10.10 -15.98
N GLY A 145 6.33 -10.88 -15.17
CA GLY A 145 6.04 -12.29 -15.44
C GLY A 145 7.24 -13.23 -15.23
N GLU A 146 8.31 -12.74 -14.62
CA GLU A 146 9.53 -13.50 -14.34
C GLU A 146 9.43 -14.32 -13.04
N MET A 147 8.40 -14.07 -12.22
CA MET A 147 8.13 -14.81 -11.00
C MET A 147 6.62 -15.00 -10.79
N ALA A 148 6.22 -16.23 -10.45
CA ALA A 148 4.88 -16.49 -9.93
C ALA A 148 4.79 -16.09 -8.45
N TRP A 149 3.67 -15.48 -8.06
CA TRP A 149 3.41 -15.05 -6.69
C TRP A 149 1.97 -15.37 -6.28
N GLY A 150 1.82 -15.84 -5.04
CA GLY A 150 0.56 -16.33 -4.49
C GLY A 150 0.23 -17.78 -4.91
N LYS A 151 -0.94 -18.27 -4.48
CA LYS A 151 -1.48 -19.53 -4.97
C LYS A 151 -1.96 -19.35 -6.44
N PRO A 152 -1.87 -20.40 -7.28
CA PRO A 152 -2.42 -20.37 -8.63
C PRO A 152 -3.91 -20.04 -8.66
#